data_AF-A0A0N4T554-F1
#
_entry.id   AF-A0A0N4T554-F1
#
_cell.length_a   1.000
_cell.length_b   1.000
_cell.length_c   1.000
_cell.angle_alpha   90.00
_cell.angle_beta   90.00
_cell.angle_gamma   90.00
#
_symmetry.space_group_name_H-M   'P 1'
#
loop_
_entity.id
_entity.type
_entity.pdbx_description
1 polymer ?
#
loop_
_entity_poly.entity_id
_entity_poly.type
_entity_poly.pdbx_seq_one_letter_code
_entity_poly.pdbx_strand_id
1 'polypeptide(L)'
;MEVLDVDEPPTFLNGPKPYQAVVAYDQPIGMHIYKFVARDEAGDGDDNVEYRLINTEPRGAFTVDPVSGVVQTALKHYKPGETYRIFVQARDRTPTDPEISQDSEVAVLEVFAGDRAPQFVEQQYTVLVPENTEIGSSIIAIRAECFKPIDKRRSKGKLSYQLYLDTSLIERELSSYFTIDTESGLVQLIKALDYDDDTLPKHHQLKAGI
;
A
#
# COMPACT_ATOMS: atom_id res chain seq x y z
N MET A 1 -8.59 43.01 17.45
CA MET A 1 -9.20 42.15 16.43
C MET A 1 -8.54 40.80 16.60
N GLU A 2 -9.27 39.84 17.14
CA GLU A 2 -8.82 38.45 17.23
C GLU A 2 -9.37 37.73 16.00
N VAL A 3 -8.49 37.07 15.25
CA VAL A 3 -8.90 36.12 14.22
C VAL A 3 -8.91 34.78 14.92
N LEU A 4 -10.11 34.21 15.07
CA LEU A 4 -10.26 32.85 15.57
C LEU A 4 -9.90 31.88 14.46
N ASP A 5 -9.12 30.87 14.81
CA ASP A 5 -8.82 29.76 13.92
C ASP A 5 -10.10 28.97 13.63
N VAL A 6 -10.26 28.50 12.39
CA VAL A 6 -11.40 27.67 12.00
C VAL A 6 -10.89 26.25 11.89
N ASP A 7 -11.41 25.40 12.77
CA ASP A 7 -11.10 23.98 12.85
C ASP A 7 -11.24 23.26 11.50
N GLU A 8 -10.23 22.50 11.11
CA GLU A 8 -10.20 21.70 9.88
C GLU A 8 -10.77 20.28 10.12
N PRO A 9 -11.32 19.60 9.10
CA PRO A 9 -11.85 18.25 9.29
C PRO A 9 -10.71 17.24 9.51
N PRO A 10 -10.95 16.15 10.27
CA PRO A 10 -9.94 15.11 10.45
C PRO A 10 -9.45 14.52 9.13
N THR A 11 -8.18 14.15 9.07
CA THR A 11 -7.59 13.51 7.88
C THR A 11 -7.01 12.14 8.22
N PHE A 12 -7.25 11.16 7.35
CA PHE A 12 -6.66 9.83 7.48
C PHE A 12 -5.16 9.86 7.12
N LEU A 13 -4.31 9.42 8.05
CA LEU A 13 -2.86 9.34 7.91
C LEU A 13 -2.40 8.02 7.27
N ASN A 14 -3.32 7.06 7.10
CA ASN A 14 -3.02 5.80 6.45
C ASN A 14 -2.49 6.02 5.02
N GLY A 15 -1.61 5.13 4.57
CA GLY A 15 -1.14 5.09 3.19
C GLY A 15 -0.51 3.74 2.85
N PRO A 16 -0.29 3.47 1.55
CA PRO A 16 -0.72 4.27 0.39
C PRO A 16 -2.24 4.14 0.12
N LYS A 17 -2.80 5.06 -0.67
CA LYS A 17 -4.15 4.94 -1.25
C LYS A 17 -4.07 4.20 -2.60
N PRO A 18 -5.04 3.34 -2.96
CA PRO A 18 -6.21 2.94 -2.16
C PRO A 18 -5.80 2.10 -0.94
N TYR A 19 -6.58 2.19 0.15
CA TYR A 19 -6.33 1.38 1.34
C TYR A 19 -6.69 -0.08 1.07
N GLN A 20 -5.77 -0.99 1.37
CA GLN A 20 -5.92 -2.40 1.05
C GLN A 20 -5.54 -3.30 2.23
N ALA A 21 -6.29 -4.38 2.39
CA ALA A 21 -6.01 -5.46 3.32
C ALA A 21 -6.44 -6.81 2.75
N VAL A 22 -6.14 -7.89 3.48
CA VAL A 22 -6.62 -9.24 3.14
C VAL A 22 -7.33 -9.87 4.33
N VAL A 23 -8.27 -10.76 4.03
CA VAL A 23 -8.97 -11.58 5.03
C VAL A 23 -8.96 -13.05 4.62
N ALA A 24 -8.84 -13.92 5.62
CA ALA A 24 -8.91 -15.37 5.42
C ALA A 24 -10.34 -15.84 5.22
N TYR A 25 -10.50 -16.92 4.45
CA TYR A 25 -11.81 -17.49 4.11
C TYR A 25 -12.58 -17.90 5.36
N ASP A 26 -11.89 -18.57 6.29
CA ASP A 26 -12.45 -19.01 7.56
C ASP A 26 -11.70 -18.35 8.72
N GLN A 27 -12.37 -17.47 9.45
CA GLN A 27 -11.81 -16.77 10.61
C GLN A 27 -12.84 -16.66 11.73
N PRO A 28 -12.40 -16.58 13.00
CA PRO A 28 -13.25 -16.12 14.08
C PRO A 28 -13.81 -14.72 13.80
N ILE A 29 -14.98 -14.44 14.36
CA ILE A 29 -15.52 -13.07 14.44
C ILE A 29 -14.68 -12.28 15.45
N GLY A 30 -14.44 -11.00 15.18
CA GLY A 30 -13.67 -10.09 16.04
C GLY A 30 -12.17 -10.05 15.74
N MET A 31 -11.71 -10.67 14.65
CA MET A 31 -10.29 -10.64 14.27
C MET A 31 -9.93 -9.27 13.69
N HIS A 32 -8.85 -8.66 14.19
CA HIS A 32 -8.29 -7.42 13.68
C HIS A 32 -7.74 -7.61 12.25
N ILE A 33 -8.24 -6.82 11.30
CA ILE A 33 -7.82 -6.82 9.90
C ILE A 33 -7.03 -5.57 9.52
N TYR A 34 -7.44 -4.41 10.03
CA TYR A 34 -6.85 -3.11 9.71
C TYR A 34 -7.07 -2.12 10.84
N LYS A 35 -6.25 -1.07 10.93
CA LYS A 35 -6.46 0.06 11.85
C LYS A 35 -6.45 1.35 11.04
N PHE A 36 -7.57 2.06 11.02
CA PHE A 36 -7.60 3.44 10.57
C PHE A 36 -6.94 4.35 11.60
N VAL A 37 -6.18 5.32 11.10
CA VAL A 37 -5.53 6.35 11.90
C VAL A 37 -5.86 7.67 11.24
N ALA A 38 -6.60 8.52 11.94
CA ALA A 38 -6.93 9.87 11.54
C ALA A 38 -6.40 10.88 12.57
N ARG A 39 -6.15 12.10 12.11
CA ARG A 39 -5.66 13.19 12.93
C ARG A 39 -6.49 14.44 12.71
N ASP A 40 -6.78 15.10 13.82
CA ASP A 40 -7.36 16.42 13.92
C ASP A 40 -6.28 17.47 14.26
N GLU A 41 -6.47 18.73 13.87
CA GLU A 41 -5.45 19.81 13.95
C GLU A 41 -5.16 20.24 15.39
N ALA A 42 -6.16 20.18 16.28
CA ALA A 42 -6.03 20.59 17.69
C ALA A 42 -5.54 19.47 18.64
N GLY A 43 -5.44 18.22 18.18
CA GLY A 43 -5.06 17.06 18.97
C GLY A 43 -3.64 16.55 18.70
N ASP A 44 -2.98 16.03 19.73
CA ASP A 44 -1.73 15.26 19.65
C ASP A 44 -1.89 13.85 19.03
N GLY A 45 -3.11 13.53 18.56
CA GLY A 45 -3.46 12.31 17.85
C GLY A 45 -4.31 11.36 18.70
N ASP A 46 -5.12 10.54 18.03
CA ASP A 46 -5.96 9.47 18.61
C ASP A 46 -7.18 9.95 19.43
N ASP A 47 -6.97 10.70 20.51
CA ASP A 47 -7.98 10.81 21.58
C ASP A 47 -9.24 11.63 21.24
N ASN A 48 -9.15 12.53 20.26
CA ASN A 48 -10.24 13.42 19.85
C ASN A 48 -10.97 12.97 18.57
N VAL A 49 -10.64 11.81 18.00
CA VAL A 49 -11.29 11.36 16.75
C VAL A 49 -12.24 10.19 17.00
N GLU A 50 -13.44 10.28 16.45
CA GLU A 50 -14.39 9.18 16.37
C GLU A 50 -14.38 8.53 14.99
N TYR A 51 -14.24 7.20 14.93
CA TYR A 51 -14.35 6.45 13.69
C TYR A 51 -15.78 5.93 13.50
N ARG A 52 -16.41 6.27 12.39
CA ARG A 52 -17.78 5.85 12.06
C ARG A 52 -17.77 4.93 10.85
N LEU A 53 -18.33 3.74 11.04
CA LEU A 53 -18.62 2.82 9.93
C LEU A 53 -19.86 3.32 9.17
N ILE A 54 -19.65 3.79 7.94
CA ILE A 54 -20.73 4.26 7.06
C ILE A 54 -21.43 3.08 6.39
N ASN A 55 -20.65 2.16 5.82
CA ASN A 55 -21.17 1.00 5.12
C ASN A 55 -20.13 -0.12 4.99
N THR A 56 -20.62 -1.34 4.77
CA THR A 56 -19.82 -2.45 4.26
C THR A 56 -20.48 -3.06 3.03
N GLU A 57 -19.68 -3.54 2.10
CA GLU A 57 -20.15 -4.23 0.90
C GLU A 57 -19.50 -5.62 0.83
N PRO A 58 -20.28 -6.71 1.00
CA PRO A 58 -21.67 -6.76 1.49
C PRO A 58 -21.86 -6.23 2.92
N ARG A 59 -23.10 -5.83 3.24
CA ARG A 59 -23.47 -5.28 4.55
C ARG A 59 -23.25 -6.29 5.67
N GLY A 60 -22.70 -5.82 6.78
CA GLY A 60 -22.43 -6.62 7.97
C GLY A 60 -21.19 -7.51 7.84
N ALA A 61 -20.33 -7.28 6.84
CA ALA A 61 -19.11 -8.06 6.66
C ALA A 61 -18.00 -7.71 7.66
N PHE A 62 -17.98 -6.47 8.15
CA PHE A 62 -16.98 -5.96 9.09
C PHE A 62 -17.59 -4.98 10.07
N THR A 63 -16.92 -4.80 11.21
CA THR A 63 -17.18 -3.75 12.20
C THR A 63 -15.96 -2.84 12.33
N VAL A 64 -16.17 -1.62 12.81
CA VAL A 64 -15.09 -0.67 13.11
C VAL A 64 -15.30 -0.19 14.54
N ASP A 65 -14.25 -0.29 15.35
CA ASP A 65 -14.25 0.24 16.70
C ASP A 65 -14.19 1.78 16.65
N PRO A 66 -15.15 2.49 17.27
CA PRO A 66 -15.28 3.93 17.10
C PRO A 66 -14.23 4.76 17.83
N VAL A 67 -13.44 4.14 18.72
CA VAL A 67 -12.38 4.81 19.47
C VAL A 67 -11.04 4.53 18.82
N SER A 68 -10.72 3.25 18.63
CA SER A 68 -9.41 2.81 18.14
C SER A 68 -9.29 2.76 16.62
N GLY A 69 -10.39 2.88 15.86
CA GLY A 69 -10.38 2.75 14.40
C GLY A 69 -10.07 1.33 13.90
N VAL A 70 -10.07 0.33 14.79
CA VAL A 70 -9.77 -1.06 14.46
C VAL A 70 -10.94 -1.69 13.70
N VAL A 71 -10.63 -2.18 12.50
CA VAL A 71 -11.53 -2.95 11.64
C VAL A 71 -11.47 -4.42 12.05
N GLN A 72 -12.62 -5.02 12.32
CA GLN A 72 -12.74 -6.42 12.72
C GLN A 72 -13.66 -7.23 11.82
N THR A 73 -13.41 -8.55 11.75
CA THR A 73 -14.30 -9.49 11.05
C THR A 73 -15.66 -9.59 11.74
N ALA A 74 -16.74 -9.51 10.98
CA ALA A 74 -18.10 -9.73 11.47
C ALA A 74 -18.73 -11.04 10.95
N LEU A 75 -18.04 -11.71 10.02
CA LEU A 75 -18.44 -13.00 9.45
C LEU A 75 -17.42 -14.08 9.79
N LYS A 76 -17.90 -15.33 9.83
CA LYS A 76 -17.02 -16.50 9.95
C LYS A 76 -16.45 -16.97 8.61
N HIS A 77 -17.18 -16.68 7.53
CA HIS A 77 -16.89 -17.18 6.19
C HIS A 77 -16.89 -16.02 5.18
N TYR A 78 -15.75 -15.84 4.51
CA TYR A 78 -15.56 -14.89 3.41
C TYR A 78 -15.38 -15.67 2.11
N LYS A 79 -16.00 -15.20 1.02
CA LYS A 79 -16.00 -15.91 -0.26
C LYS A 79 -14.61 -15.80 -0.91
N PRO A 80 -13.94 -16.91 -1.25
CA PRO A 80 -12.63 -16.86 -1.88
C PRO A 80 -12.63 -16.06 -3.19
N GLY A 81 -11.67 -15.15 -3.34
CA GLY A 81 -11.48 -14.33 -4.53
C GLY A 81 -12.41 -13.11 -4.61
N GLU A 82 -13.21 -12.84 -3.59
CA GLU A 82 -14.08 -11.66 -3.53
C GLU A 82 -13.38 -10.49 -2.81
N THR A 83 -13.63 -9.26 -3.29
CA THR A 83 -13.18 -8.04 -2.64
C THR A 83 -14.34 -7.41 -1.91
N TYR A 84 -14.15 -7.18 -0.61
CA TYR A 84 -15.10 -6.51 0.26
C TYR A 84 -14.70 -5.05 0.40
N ARG A 85 -15.66 -4.15 0.61
CA ARG A 85 -15.39 -2.73 0.84
C ARG A 85 -15.93 -2.25 2.17
N ILE A 86 -15.16 -1.39 2.83
CA ILE A 86 -15.48 -0.82 4.14
C ILE A 86 -15.33 0.68 4.00
N PHE A 87 -16.41 1.40 4.30
CA PHE A 87 -16.50 2.86 4.16
C PHE A 87 -16.47 3.47 5.56
N VAL A 88 -15.42 4.22 5.88
CA VAL A 88 -15.19 4.78 7.21
C VAL A 88 -15.02 6.29 7.11
N GLN A 89 -15.58 7.01 8.08
CA GLN A 89 -15.41 8.44 8.22
C GLN A 89 -14.86 8.74 9.62
N ALA A 90 -13.94 9.69 9.72
CA ALA A 90 -13.46 10.24 10.98
C ALA A 90 -14.25 11.51 11.32
N ARG A 91 -14.59 11.70 12.59
CA ARG A 91 -15.28 12.89 13.09
C ARG A 91 -14.49 13.46 14.25
N ASP A 92 -14.30 14.77 14.26
CA ASP A 92 -13.68 15.43 15.40
C ASP A 92 -14.65 15.53 16.59
N ARG A 93 -14.15 15.20 17.78
CA ARG A 93 -14.86 15.27 19.07
C ARG A 93 -14.57 16.55 19.83
N THR A 94 -13.66 17.42 19.37
CA THR A 94 -13.25 18.62 20.09
C THR A 94 -14.39 19.63 20.21
N PRO A 95 -15.15 19.97 19.13
CA PRO A 95 -16.46 20.55 19.27
C PRO A 95 -17.41 19.52 19.88
N THR A 96 -17.80 19.76 21.14
CA THR A 96 -18.88 19.00 21.78
C THR A 96 -20.24 19.22 21.09
N ASP A 97 -20.35 20.28 20.29
CA ASP A 97 -21.54 20.61 19.49
C ASP A 97 -21.53 19.86 18.15
N PRO A 98 -22.50 18.94 17.92
CA PRO A 98 -22.62 18.20 16.67
C PRO A 98 -22.83 19.08 15.42
N GLU A 99 -23.32 20.32 15.58
CA GLU A 99 -23.54 21.26 14.47
C GLU A 99 -22.24 21.91 13.97
N ILE A 100 -21.18 21.88 14.78
CA ILE A 100 -19.88 22.51 14.48
C ILE A 100 -18.81 21.45 14.19
N SER A 101 -18.94 20.24 14.77
CA SER A 101 -18.01 19.13 14.51
C SER A 101 -17.97 18.76 13.02
N GLN A 102 -16.77 18.62 12.48
CA GLN A 102 -16.55 18.32 11.07
C GLN A 102 -16.26 16.84 10.84
N ASP A 103 -16.68 16.37 9.66
CA ASP A 103 -16.47 14.99 9.23
C ASP A 103 -15.42 14.95 8.11
N SER A 104 -14.55 13.95 8.13
CA SER A 104 -13.55 13.70 7.10
C SER A 104 -14.18 13.29 5.76
N GLU A 105 -13.36 13.21 4.71
CA GLU A 105 -13.69 12.40 3.54
C GLU A 105 -13.96 10.93 3.94
N VAL A 106 -14.79 10.23 3.16
CA VAL A 106 -15.03 8.80 3.36
C VAL A 106 -13.83 8.01 2.85
N ALA A 107 -13.11 7.36 3.77
CA ALA A 107 -12.09 6.38 3.45
C ALA A 107 -12.73 5.07 3.00
N VAL A 108 -12.18 4.49 1.93
CA VAL A 108 -12.58 3.17 1.42
C VAL A 108 -11.42 2.21 1.61
N LEU A 109 -11.63 1.17 2.43
CA LEU A 109 -10.73 0.03 2.57
C LEU A 109 -11.24 -1.14 1.75
N GLU A 110 -10.42 -1.60 0.81
CA GLU A 110 -10.65 -2.81 0.03
C GLU A 110 -10.01 -4.01 0.71
N VAL A 111 -10.82 -5.00 1.09
CA VAL A 111 -10.35 -6.21 1.76
C VAL A 111 -10.54 -7.40 0.83
N PHE A 112 -9.43 -7.93 0.32
CA PHE A 112 -9.46 -9.10 -0.55
C PHE A 112 -9.54 -10.39 0.27
N ALA A 113 -10.55 -11.21 0.03
CA ALA A 113 -10.65 -12.54 0.61
C ALA A 113 -9.72 -13.49 -0.17
N GLY A 114 -8.49 -13.63 0.31
CA GLY A 114 -7.46 -14.43 -0.32
C GLY A 114 -6.06 -14.14 0.20
N ASP A 115 -5.06 -14.63 -0.54
CA ASP A 115 -3.68 -14.50 -0.10
C ASP A 115 -3.15 -13.07 -0.31
N ARG A 116 -2.37 -12.57 0.65
CA ARG A 116 -1.60 -11.32 0.50
C ARG A 116 -0.60 -11.42 -0.64
N ALA A 117 -0.63 -10.51 -1.62
CA ALA A 117 0.35 -10.45 -2.69
C ALA A 117 1.79 -10.32 -2.14
N PRO A 118 2.82 -10.79 -2.86
CA PRO A 118 4.19 -10.54 -2.44
C PRO A 118 4.46 -9.04 -2.41
N GLN A 119 5.41 -8.60 -1.57
CA GLN A 119 5.72 -7.19 -1.39
C GLN A 119 7.22 -6.97 -1.47
N PHE A 120 7.63 -5.94 -2.20
CA PHE A 120 9.02 -5.49 -2.16
C PHE A 120 9.39 -5.05 -0.75
N VAL A 121 10.62 -5.37 -0.33
CA VAL A 121 11.17 -4.99 0.98
C VAL A 121 11.31 -3.48 1.06
N GLU A 122 11.83 -2.86 0.00
CA GLU A 122 11.94 -1.40 -0.13
C GLU A 122 10.95 -0.86 -1.16
N GLN A 123 10.41 0.32 -0.91
CA GLN A 123 9.52 1.02 -1.86
C GLN A 123 10.28 1.62 -3.04
N GLN A 124 11.55 2.02 -2.83
CA GLN A 124 12.40 2.59 -3.85
C GLN A 124 13.85 2.14 -3.62
N TYR A 125 14.52 1.78 -4.71
CA TYR A 125 15.93 1.42 -4.72
C TYR A 125 16.69 2.49 -5.49
N THR A 126 17.78 3.01 -4.92
CA THR A 126 18.65 4.00 -5.58
C THR A 126 20.09 3.55 -5.47
N VAL A 127 20.81 3.57 -6.60
CA VAL A 127 22.19 3.12 -6.72
C VAL A 127 22.93 4.05 -7.69
N LEU A 128 24.19 4.32 -7.40
CA LEU A 128 25.11 5.02 -8.30
C LEU A 128 25.98 3.99 -8.98
N VAL A 129 25.99 3.99 -10.31
CA VAL A 129 26.76 3.05 -11.12
C VAL A 129 27.86 3.83 -11.83
N PRO A 130 29.15 3.50 -11.65
CA PRO A 130 30.23 4.09 -12.44
C PRO A 130 30.10 3.74 -13.93
N GLU A 131 30.44 4.66 -14.84
CA GLU A 131 30.35 4.39 -16.28
C GLU A 131 31.27 3.26 -16.75
N ASN A 132 32.42 3.10 -16.08
CA ASN A 132 33.40 2.04 -16.34
C ASN A 132 33.00 0.68 -15.76
N THR A 133 31.76 0.54 -15.28
CA THR A 133 31.24 -0.75 -14.79
C THR A 133 31.20 -1.76 -15.93
N GLU A 134 31.80 -2.92 -15.71
CA GLU A 134 31.85 -3.98 -16.72
C GLU A 134 30.45 -4.56 -17.00
N ILE A 135 30.18 -4.87 -18.27
CA ILE A 135 28.97 -5.59 -18.67
C ILE A 135 28.92 -6.94 -17.96
N GLY A 136 27.75 -7.29 -17.42
CA GLY A 136 27.52 -8.49 -16.60
C GLY A 136 27.64 -8.24 -15.09
N SER A 137 28.17 -7.07 -14.69
CA SER A 137 28.28 -6.71 -13.28
C SER A 137 26.92 -6.68 -12.59
N SER A 138 26.90 -7.19 -11.35
CA SER A 138 25.74 -7.12 -10.47
C SER A 138 25.64 -5.74 -9.86
N ILE A 139 24.51 -5.06 -10.08
CA ILE A 139 24.30 -3.67 -9.68
C ILE A 139 23.60 -3.60 -8.33
N ILE A 140 22.49 -4.31 -8.19
CA ILE A 140 21.69 -4.34 -6.95
C ILE A 140 20.83 -5.60 -6.91
N ALA A 141 20.51 -6.08 -5.71
CA ALA A 141 19.56 -7.18 -5.52
C ALA A 141 18.23 -6.61 -5.03
N ILE A 142 17.19 -6.76 -5.84
CA ILE A 142 15.82 -6.41 -5.46
C ILE A 142 15.22 -7.59 -4.69
N ARG A 143 14.58 -7.31 -3.57
CA ARG A 143 13.99 -8.34 -2.71
C ARG A 143 12.50 -8.10 -2.52
N ALA A 144 11.73 -9.16 -2.60
CA ALA A 144 10.34 -9.20 -2.19
C ALA A 144 10.06 -10.40 -1.27
N GLU A 145 9.10 -10.21 -0.37
CA GLU A 145 8.65 -11.22 0.58
C GLU A 145 7.35 -11.85 0.11
N CYS A 146 7.32 -13.18 0.13
CA CYS A 146 6.09 -13.95 -0.05
C CYS A 146 5.47 -14.27 1.31
N PHE A 147 4.22 -13.88 1.50
CA PHE A 147 3.45 -14.25 2.69
C PHE A 147 2.96 -15.69 2.59
N LYS A 148 2.78 -16.32 3.76
CA LYS A 148 2.22 -17.68 3.83
C LYS A 148 0.83 -17.71 3.19
N PRO A 149 0.50 -18.79 2.46
CA PRO A 149 -0.85 -18.96 1.94
C PRO A 149 -1.86 -19.04 3.07
N ILE A 150 -3.02 -18.46 2.83
CA ILE A 150 -4.14 -18.38 3.76
C ILE A 150 -4.76 -19.76 3.98
N ASP A 151 -4.80 -20.56 2.91
CA ASP A 151 -5.07 -22.00 2.97
C ASP A 151 -3.75 -22.77 2.86
N LYS A 152 -3.35 -23.41 3.95
CA LYS A 152 -2.11 -24.21 4.04
C LYS A 152 -2.07 -25.39 3.04
N ARG A 153 -3.21 -25.78 2.47
CA ARG A 153 -3.29 -26.83 1.44
C ARG A 153 -2.90 -26.32 0.05
N ARG A 154 -2.86 -25.00 -0.16
CA ARG A 154 -2.45 -24.36 -1.41
C ARG A 154 -1.00 -23.91 -1.35
N SER A 155 -0.35 -23.89 -2.51
CA SER A 155 0.95 -23.27 -2.72
C SER A 155 0.79 -22.05 -3.61
N LYS A 156 1.50 -20.95 -3.29
CA LYS A 156 1.43 -19.69 -4.05
C LYS A 156 2.34 -19.66 -5.30
N GLY A 157 3.06 -20.75 -5.57
CA GLY A 157 4.08 -20.78 -6.61
C GLY A 157 5.40 -20.13 -6.18
N LYS A 158 6.33 -20.02 -7.12
CA LYS A 158 7.64 -19.38 -6.91
C LYS A 158 7.55 -17.90 -7.26
N LEU A 159 8.24 -17.06 -6.49
CA LEU A 159 8.39 -15.64 -6.76
C LEU A 159 9.17 -15.44 -8.07
N SER A 160 8.69 -14.52 -8.93
CA SER A 160 9.36 -14.20 -10.19
C SER A 160 9.47 -12.69 -10.39
N TYR A 161 10.67 -12.19 -10.65
CA TYR A 161 10.95 -10.78 -10.85
C TYR A 161 10.94 -10.39 -12.34
N GLN A 162 10.51 -9.16 -12.62
CA GLN A 162 10.56 -8.55 -13.94
C GLN A 162 10.97 -7.08 -13.79
N LEU A 163 11.66 -6.52 -14.79
CA LEU A 163 12.18 -5.15 -14.74
C LEU A 163 11.77 -4.41 -16.02
N TYR A 164 11.15 -3.26 -15.82
CA TYR A 164 10.63 -2.42 -16.90
C TYR A 164 11.20 -1.01 -16.80
N LEU A 165 11.16 -0.27 -17.90
CA LEU A 165 11.34 1.18 -17.87
C LEU A 165 10.17 1.81 -17.12
N ASP A 166 10.47 2.79 -16.27
CA ASP A 166 9.43 3.60 -15.62
C ASP A 166 9.04 4.75 -16.55
N THR A 167 8.21 4.44 -17.55
CA THR A 167 7.67 5.43 -18.48
C THR A 167 6.17 5.61 -18.21
N SER A 168 5.65 6.80 -18.50
CA SER A 168 4.21 7.08 -18.42
C SER A 168 3.38 6.36 -19.50
N LEU A 169 4.01 5.50 -20.30
CA LEU A 169 3.38 4.76 -21.38
C LEU A 169 2.59 3.57 -20.81
N ILE A 170 1.53 3.18 -21.52
CA ILE A 170 0.69 2.04 -21.15
C ILE A 170 1.45 0.72 -21.38
N GLU A 171 2.38 0.71 -22.33
CA GLU A 171 3.15 -0.48 -22.69
C GLU A 171 4.36 -0.66 -21.77
N ARG A 172 4.53 -1.90 -21.30
CA ARG A 172 5.68 -2.28 -20.48
C ARG A 172 6.88 -2.54 -21.37
N GLU A 173 7.80 -1.59 -21.41
CA GLU A 173 9.06 -1.70 -22.15
C GLU A 173 10.19 -2.20 -21.25
N LEU A 174 11.08 -3.04 -21.80
CA LEU A 174 12.27 -3.53 -21.08
C LEU A 174 13.43 -2.53 -21.24
N SER A 175 14.31 -2.46 -20.24
CA SER A 175 15.52 -1.65 -20.36
C SER A 175 16.53 -2.29 -21.32
N SER A 176 17.18 -1.47 -22.13
CA SER A 176 18.30 -1.89 -22.98
C SER A 176 19.65 -1.90 -22.24
N TYR A 177 19.72 -1.33 -21.04
CA TYR A 177 20.94 -1.23 -20.23
C TYR A 177 20.96 -2.20 -19.05
N PHE A 178 19.79 -2.54 -18.50
CA PHE A 178 19.70 -3.35 -17.29
C PHE A 178 18.73 -4.51 -17.48
N THR A 179 19.07 -5.66 -16.91
CA THR A 179 18.18 -6.82 -16.80
C THR A 179 18.06 -7.25 -15.35
N ILE A 180 17.03 -8.03 -15.03
CA ILE A 180 16.87 -8.67 -13.72
C ILE A 180 16.78 -10.18 -13.88
N ASP A 181 17.50 -10.90 -13.02
CA ASP A 181 17.31 -12.35 -12.90
C ASP A 181 15.94 -12.65 -12.27
N THR A 182 15.15 -13.47 -12.97
CA THR A 182 13.74 -13.68 -12.63
C THR A 182 13.56 -14.42 -11.30
N GLU A 183 14.55 -15.16 -10.81
CA GLU A 183 14.41 -15.95 -9.59
C GLU A 183 15.06 -15.31 -8.37
N SER A 184 16.23 -14.69 -8.55
CA SER A 184 17.04 -14.09 -7.48
C SER A 184 16.78 -12.60 -7.28
N GLY A 185 16.20 -11.91 -8.28
CA GLY A 185 15.99 -10.46 -8.24
C GLY A 185 17.27 -9.65 -8.44
N LEU A 186 18.35 -10.28 -8.92
CA LEU A 186 19.63 -9.61 -9.15
C LEU A 186 19.60 -8.79 -10.43
N VAL A 187 19.80 -7.48 -10.32
CA VAL A 187 19.87 -6.56 -11.46
C VAL A 187 21.31 -6.51 -11.97
N GLN A 188 21.49 -6.67 -13.27
CA GLN A 188 22.79 -6.67 -13.94
C GLN A 188 22.83 -5.66 -15.08
N LEU A 189 24.02 -5.13 -15.34
CA LEU A 189 24.31 -4.27 -16.48
C LEU A 189 24.51 -5.12 -17.74
N ILE A 190 23.79 -4.84 -18.81
CA ILE A 190 23.87 -5.59 -20.09
C ILE A 190 24.41 -4.75 -21.26
N LYS A 191 24.57 -3.44 -21.06
CA LYS A 191 25.14 -2.52 -22.04
C LYS A 191 26.06 -1.53 -21.32
N ALA A 192 27.18 -1.19 -21.95
CA ALA A 192 28.13 -0.22 -21.39
C ALA A 192 27.45 1.14 -21.18
N LEU A 193 27.86 1.81 -20.11
CA LEU A 193 27.43 3.15 -19.76
C LEU A 193 28.47 4.14 -20.28
N ASP A 194 28.01 5.30 -20.70
CA ASP A 194 28.86 6.39 -21.16
C ASP A 194 28.11 7.68 -20.80
N TYR A 195 28.58 8.35 -19.74
CA TYR A 195 27.92 9.55 -19.21
C TYR A 195 28.46 10.83 -19.84
N ASP A 196 29.55 10.73 -20.60
CA ASP A 196 30.15 11.83 -21.35
C ASP A 196 29.45 12.04 -22.70
N ASP A 197 28.81 11.02 -23.27
CA ASP A 197 27.94 11.15 -24.44
C ASP A 197 26.58 11.77 -24.06
N ASP A 198 26.38 13.04 -24.43
CA ASP A 198 25.13 13.78 -24.18
C ASP A 198 23.91 13.24 -24.94
N THR A 199 24.09 12.33 -25.90
CA THR A 199 22.99 11.64 -26.58
C THR A 199 22.45 10.45 -25.78
N LEU A 200 23.16 10.01 -24.74
CA LEU A 200 22.82 8.85 -23.93
C LEU A 200 22.20 9.25 -22.57
N PRO A 201 21.35 8.39 -21.99
CA PRO A 201 20.75 8.66 -20.69
C PRO A 201 21.79 8.59 -19.56
N LYS A 202 21.86 9.65 -18.74
CA LYS A 202 22.66 9.66 -17.49
C LYS A 202 21.90 9.16 -16.27
N HIS A 203 20.57 9.09 -16.38
CA HIS A 203 19.67 8.58 -15.35
C HIS A 203 18.75 7.51 -15.93
N HIS A 204 18.59 6.42 -15.18
CA HIS A 204 17.71 5.32 -15.56
C HIS A 204 16.64 5.14 -14.47
N GLN A 205 15.38 5.37 -14.83
CA GLN A 205 14.24 5.08 -13.97
C GLN A 205 13.61 3.77 -14.40
N LEU A 206 13.59 2.82 -13.47
CA LEU A 206 13.16 1.44 -13.73
C LEU A 206 12.12 1.04 -12.69
N LYS A 207 11.16 0.24 -13.11
CA LYS A 207 10.09 -0.31 -12.28
C LYS A 207 10.20 -1.82 -12.21
N ALA A 208 10.37 -2.35 -11.01
CA ALA A 208 10.35 -3.79 -10.77
C ALA A 208 8.89 -4.29 -10.63
N GLY A 209 8.61 -5.45 -11.22
CA GLY A 209 7.40 -6.23 -11.04
C GLY A 209 7.69 -7.59 -10.40
N ILE A 210 6.71 -8.13 -9.69
CA ILE A 210 6.72 -9.44 -9.00
C ILE A 210 5.41 -10.17 -9.24
#